data_AF-A0A8G0VFV0-F1
#
_entry.id   AF-A0A8G0VFV0-F1
#
_cell.length_a   1.000
_cell.length_b   1.000
_cell.length_c   1.000
_cell.angle_alpha   90.00
_cell.angle_beta   90.00
_cell.angle_gamma   90.00
#
_symmetry.space_group_name_H-M   'P 1'
#
loop_
_entity.id
_entity.type
_entity.pdbx_description
1 polymer ?
#
loop_
_entity_poly.entity_id
_entity_poly.type
_entity_poly.pdbx_seq_one_letter_code
_entity_poly.pdbx_strand_id
1 'polypeptide(L)'
;SQEDFQAISALDKSRAAYLTQNTSQVVKTMLNLVSHLSKDSTIQYILVLLDDLLQEDRSRVHLFHETANKMKQCVWGPFLNLLNRQDGFIVNMASRLLAKFACWGHETMPKSDL
;
A
#
# COMPACT_ATOMS: atom_id res chain seq x y z
N SER A 1 -3.25 -5.24 13.53
CA SER A 1 -3.39 -4.81 14.94
C SER A 1 -4.78 -4.20 15.16
N GLN A 2 -5.17 -3.88 16.40
CA GLN A 2 -6.45 -3.18 16.67
C GLN A 2 -6.48 -1.79 16.01
N GLU A 3 -5.32 -1.12 15.96
CA GLU A 3 -5.13 0.18 15.31
C GLU A 3 -5.36 0.10 13.80
N ASP A 4 -4.77 -0.90 13.12
CA ASP A 4 -4.96 -1.09 11.68
C ASP A 4 -6.44 -1.35 11.34
N PHE A 5 -7.14 -2.14 12.17
CA PHE A 5 -8.57 -2.41 11.97
C PHE A 5 -9.43 -1.15 12.13
N GLN A 6 -9.14 -0.33 13.14
CA GLN A 6 -9.85 0.94 13.35
C GLN A 6 -9.62 1.91 12.19
N ALA A 7 -8.39 2.00 11.69
CA ALA A 7 -8.06 2.84 10.54
C ALA A 7 -8.79 2.39 9.27
N ILE A 8 -8.86 1.09 8.97
CA ILE A 8 -9.64 0.56 7.84
C ILE A 8 -11.14 0.84 8.02
N SER A 9 -11.69 0.61 9.21
CA SER A 9 -13.10 0.91 9.48
C SER A 9 -13.44 2.40 9.32
N ALA A 10 -12.53 3.30 9.70
CA ALA A 10 -12.70 4.73 9.52
C ALA A 10 -12.60 5.16 8.05
N LEU A 11 -11.71 4.53 7.28
CA LEU A 11 -11.60 4.72 5.83
C LEU A 11 -12.87 4.29 5.10
N ASP A 12 -13.49 3.18 5.49
CA ASP A 12 -14.75 2.72 4.88
C ASP A 12 -15.91 3.68 5.17
N LYS A 13 -15.98 4.22 6.39
CA LYS A 13 -17.08 5.11 6.81
C LYS A 13 -16.97 6.52 6.24
N SER A 14 -15.75 7.06 6.17
CA SER A 14 -15.53 8.48 5.89
C SER A 14 -14.20 8.72 5.16
N ARG A 15 -13.97 7.99 4.06
CA ARG A 15 -12.73 7.96 3.29
C ARG A 15 -12.07 9.34 3.12
N ALA A 16 -12.76 10.29 2.49
CA ALA A 16 -12.18 11.60 2.17
C ALA A 16 -11.78 12.41 3.41
N ALA A 17 -12.65 12.46 4.43
CA ALA A 17 -12.41 13.21 5.66
C ALA A 17 -11.31 12.58 6.52
N TYR A 18 -11.30 11.24 6.61
CA TYR A 18 -10.30 10.52 7.39
C TYR A 18 -8.92 10.59 6.73
N LEU A 19 -8.85 10.46 5.40
CA LEU A 19 -7.61 10.60 4.64
C LEU A 19 -6.98 11.98 4.82
N THR A 20 -7.77 13.06 4.76
CA THR A 20 -7.24 14.43 4.91
C THR A 20 -6.73 14.71 6.31
N GLN A 21 -7.37 14.17 7.34
CA GLN A 21 -6.94 14.37 8.73
C GLN A 21 -5.82 13.43 9.17
N ASN A 22 -5.73 12.23 8.60
CA ASN A 22 -4.88 11.14 9.11
C ASN A 22 -4.02 10.49 8.02
N THR A 23 -3.57 11.25 7.01
CA THR A 23 -2.92 10.70 5.82
C THR A 23 -1.71 9.83 6.16
N SER A 24 -0.82 10.28 7.05
CA SER A 24 0.37 9.52 7.45
C SER A 24 0.02 8.21 8.16
N GLN A 25 -1.02 8.22 9.01
CA GLN A 25 -1.49 7.01 9.70
C GLN A 25 -2.08 6.00 8.71
N VAL A 26 -2.83 6.48 7.72
CA VAL A 26 -3.40 5.62 6.66
C VAL A 26 -2.28 4.95 5.86
N VAL A 27 -1.28 5.72 5.43
CA VAL A 27 -0.13 5.20 4.68
C VAL A 27 0.60 4.12 5.48
N LYS A 28 0.91 4.39 6.75
CA LYS A 28 1.56 3.43 7.66
C LYS A 28 0.73 2.16 7.83
N THR A 29 -0.58 2.31 8.03
CA THR A 29 -1.52 1.19 8.17
C THR A 29 -1.51 0.33 6.90
N MET A 30 -1.58 0.94 5.71
CA MET A 30 -1.58 0.20 4.44
C MET A 30 -0.29 -0.61 4.26
N LEU A 31 0.87 -0.01 4.53
CA LEU A 31 2.16 -0.71 4.44
C LEU A 31 2.24 -1.90 5.41
N ASN A 32 1.80 -1.71 6.66
CA ASN A 32 1.74 -2.79 7.64
C ASN A 32 0.82 -3.93 7.21
N LEU A 33 -0.37 -3.60 6.70
CA LEU A 33 -1.35 -4.58 6.27
C LEU A 33 -0.84 -5.41 5.08
N VAL A 34 -0.29 -4.76 4.05
CA VAL A 34 0.28 -5.48 2.90
C VAL A 34 1.46 -6.38 3.34
N SER A 35 2.26 -5.96 4.31
CA SER A 35 3.43 -6.71 4.79
C SER A 35 3.09 -7.92 5.66
N HIS A 36 2.00 -7.87 6.42
CA HIS A 36 1.73 -8.84 7.49
C HIS A 36 0.49 -9.69 7.29
N LEU A 37 -0.35 -9.40 6.29
CA LEU A 37 -1.55 -10.19 6.03
C LEU A 37 -1.24 -11.50 5.33
N SER A 38 -1.83 -12.59 5.81
CA SER A 38 -1.67 -13.93 5.24
C SER A 38 -2.86 -14.40 4.41
N LYS A 39 -4.07 -13.89 4.70
CA LYS A 39 -5.33 -14.33 4.08
C LYS A 39 -5.56 -13.63 2.74
N ASP A 40 -5.62 -14.41 1.66
CA ASP A 40 -5.70 -13.90 0.29
C ASP A 40 -6.88 -12.95 0.07
N SER A 41 -8.10 -13.29 0.51
CA SER A 41 -9.27 -12.41 0.36
C SER A 41 -9.08 -11.03 1.00
N THR A 42 -8.36 -10.98 2.13
CA THR A 42 -8.08 -9.71 2.83
C THR A 42 -7.00 -8.94 2.08
N ILE A 43 -5.96 -9.62 1.58
CA ILE A 43 -4.93 -9.00 0.73
C ILE A 43 -5.59 -8.38 -0.51
N GLN A 44 -6.44 -9.13 -1.23
CA GLN A 44 -7.15 -8.64 -2.41
C GLN A 44 -7.91 -7.33 -2.12
N TYR A 45 -8.68 -7.29 -1.04
CA TYR A 45 -9.40 -6.09 -0.61
C TYR A 45 -8.46 -4.92 -0.31
N ILE A 46 -7.37 -5.15 0.43
CA ILE A 46 -6.39 -4.10 0.74
C ILE A 46 -5.71 -3.58 -0.51
N LEU A 47 -5.36 -4.45 -1.46
CA LEU A 47 -4.73 -4.03 -2.72
C LEU A 47 -5.69 -3.18 -3.57
N VAL A 48 -6.98 -3.52 -3.63
CA VAL A 48 -8.00 -2.69 -4.30
C VAL A 48 -8.14 -1.33 -3.62
N LEU A 49 -8.26 -1.33 -2.29
CA LEU A 49 -8.39 -0.09 -1.52
C LEU A 49 -7.17 0.82 -1.73
N LEU A 50 -5.96 0.25 -1.74
CA LEU A 50 -4.74 0.99 -2.02
C LEU A 50 -4.70 1.51 -3.47
N ASP A 51 -5.11 0.69 -4.44
CA ASP A 51 -5.13 1.08 -5.86
C ASP A 51 -6.05 2.29 -6.10
N ASP A 52 -7.25 2.26 -5.52
CA ASP A 52 -8.22 3.37 -5.53
C ASP A 52 -7.64 4.63 -4.89
N LEU A 53 -7.01 4.50 -3.72
CA LEU A 53 -6.41 5.62 -2.99
C LEU A 53 -5.32 6.32 -3.82
N LEU A 54 -4.46 5.56 -4.50
CA LEU A 54 -3.43 6.14 -5.36
C LEU A 54 -4.01 6.70 -6.66
N GLN A 55 -5.11 6.11 -7.16
CA GLN A 55 -5.78 6.58 -8.37
C GLN A 55 -6.47 7.93 -8.16
N GLU A 56 -7.07 8.15 -6.99
CA GLU A 56 -7.70 9.41 -6.59
C GLU A 56 -6.70 10.59 -6.58
N ASP A 57 -5.47 10.35 -6.14
CA ASP A 57 -4.42 11.36 -6.08
C ASP A 57 -3.04 10.71 -6.17
N ARG A 58 -2.36 10.93 -7.30
CA ARG A 58 -1.05 10.35 -7.59
C ARG A 58 0.05 10.89 -6.67
N SER A 59 -0.10 12.10 -6.12
CA SER A 59 0.89 12.70 -5.23
C SER A 59 1.05 11.90 -3.94
N ARG A 60 0.04 11.10 -3.56
CA ARG A 60 0.07 10.21 -2.40
C ARG A 60 1.18 9.19 -2.45
N VAL A 61 1.66 8.80 -3.65
CA VAL A 61 2.82 7.91 -3.81
C VAL A 61 4.03 8.43 -3.03
N HIS A 62 4.28 9.75 -3.03
CA HIS A 62 5.39 10.32 -2.28
C HIS A 62 5.29 10.09 -0.76
N LEU A 63 4.07 10.09 -0.21
CA LEU A 63 3.86 9.85 1.21
C LEU A 63 4.20 8.41 1.60
N PHE A 64 3.94 7.45 0.72
CA PHE A 64 4.32 6.05 0.92
C PHE A 64 5.84 5.88 0.96
N HIS A 65 6.55 6.50 0.02
CA HIS A 65 8.02 6.51 0.02
C HIS A 65 8.58 7.15 1.30
N GLU A 66 8.12 8.34 1.66
CA GLU A 66 8.57 9.04 2.85
C GLU A 66 8.31 8.23 4.13
N THR A 67 7.13 7.62 4.24
CA THR A 67 6.75 6.82 5.41
C THR A 67 7.55 5.52 5.49
N ALA A 68 7.75 4.82 4.36
CA ALA A 68 8.58 3.62 4.31
C ALA A 68 10.04 3.93 4.72
N ASN A 69 10.60 5.03 4.21
CA ASN A 69 11.93 5.51 4.59
C ASN A 69 12.03 5.80 6.09
N LYS A 70 11.03 6.48 6.68
CA LYS A 70 10.96 6.72 8.14
C LYS A 70 10.90 5.42 8.94
N MET A 71 10.20 4.41 8.42
CA MET A 71 10.09 3.08 9.03
C MET A 71 11.32 2.20 8.79
N LYS A 72 12.31 2.67 8.01
CA LYS A 72 13.46 1.89 7.54
C LYS A 72 13.03 0.62 6.81
N GLN A 73 11.94 0.71 6.07
CA GLN A 73 11.38 -0.38 5.27
C GLN A 73 11.43 -0.01 3.79
N CYS A 74 11.61 -1.03 2.96
CA CYS A 74 11.47 -0.89 1.52
C CYS A 74 9.98 -0.89 1.15
N VAL A 75 9.53 0.14 0.43
CA VAL A 75 8.13 0.22 -0.04
C VAL A 75 7.79 -0.92 -1.00
N TRP A 76 8.77 -1.40 -1.77
CA TRP A 76 8.61 -2.41 -2.81
C TRP A 76 8.49 -3.83 -2.27
N GLY A 77 9.27 -4.15 -1.23
CA GLY A 77 9.44 -5.50 -0.70
C GLY A 77 8.12 -6.25 -0.43
N PRO A 78 7.14 -5.63 0.27
CA PRO A 78 5.85 -6.28 0.50
C PRO A 78 5.12 -6.66 -0.80
N PHE A 79 5.14 -5.81 -1.82
CA PHE A 79 4.48 -6.08 -3.09
C PHE A 79 5.26 -7.08 -3.95
N LEU A 80 6.59 -7.05 -3.93
CA LEU A 80 7.43 -8.04 -4.60
C LEU A 80 7.17 -9.45 -4.05
N ASN A 81 7.01 -9.59 -2.73
CA ASN A 81 6.65 -10.86 -2.11
C ASN A 81 5.30 -11.40 -2.59
N LEU A 82 4.34 -10.52 -2.88
CA LEU A 82 3.02 -10.91 -3.39
C LEU A 82 3.06 -11.46 -4.82
N LEU A 83 4.09 -11.16 -5.60
CA LEU A 83 4.27 -11.71 -6.95
C LEU A 83 4.52 -13.24 -6.94
N ASN A 84 4.95 -13.79 -5.80
CA ASN A 84 5.19 -15.22 -5.62
C ASN A 84 3.94 -16.00 -5.19
N ARG A 85 2.79 -15.34 -5.02
CA ARG A 85 1.52 -16.01 -4.67
C ARG A 85 0.94 -16.75 -5.87
N GLN A 86 0.16 -17.80 -5.61
CA GLN A 86 -0.55 -18.55 -6.66
C GLN A 86 -1.80 -17.81 -7.17
N ASP A 87 -2.32 -16.87 -6.38
CA ASP A 87 -3.50 -16.09 -6.71
C ASP A 87 -3.18 -15.05 -7.80
N GLY A 88 -3.71 -15.28 -9.01
CA GLY A 88 -3.48 -14.41 -10.15
C GLY A 88 -4.03 -12.99 -9.97
N PHE A 89 -5.09 -12.77 -9.19
CA PHE A 89 -5.58 -11.42 -8.91
C PHE A 89 -4.56 -10.66 -8.05
N ILE A 90 -4.06 -11.30 -6.98
CA ILE A 90 -3.05 -10.70 -6.10
C ILE A 90 -1.80 -10.33 -6.90
N VAL A 91 -1.29 -11.25 -7.72
CA VAL A 91 -0.08 -11.02 -8.54
C VAL A 91 -0.29 -9.84 -9.50
N ASN A 92 -1.42 -9.80 -10.21
CA ASN A 92 -1.72 -8.73 -11.16
C ASN A 92 -1.91 -7.36 -10.48
N MET A 93 -2.63 -7.32 -9.36
CA MET A 93 -2.86 -6.07 -8.64
C MET A 93 -1.58 -5.56 -7.97
N ALA A 94 -0.77 -6.45 -7.38
CA ALA A 94 0.54 -6.09 -6.84
C ALA A 94 1.47 -5.55 -7.94
N SER A 95 1.48 -6.16 -9.13
CA SER A 95 2.25 -5.69 -10.29
C SER A 95 1.81 -4.28 -10.73
N ARG A 96 0.51 -4.02 -10.77
CA ARG A 96 -0.06 -2.69 -11.07
C ARG A 96 0.40 -1.65 -10.04
N LEU A 97 0.32 -1.97 -8.75
CA LEU A 97 0.73 -1.08 -7.68
C LEU A 97 2.24 -0.80 -7.73
N LEU A 98 3.07 -1.81 -7.97
CA LEU A 98 4.51 -1.64 -8.21
C LEU A 98 4.77 -0.66 -9.36
N ALA A 99 4.06 -0.81 -10.48
CA ALA A 99 4.18 0.12 -11.60
C ALA A 99 3.72 1.54 -11.22
N LYS A 100 2.66 1.71 -10.43
CA LYS A 100 2.23 3.02 -9.93
C LYS A 100 3.29 3.68 -9.05
N PHE A 101 3.87 2.94 -8.11
CA PHE A 101 4.95 3.44 -7.27
C PHE A 101 6.16 3.86 -8.13
N ALA A 102 6.54 3.05 -9.12
CA ALA A 102 7.70 3.33 -9.98
C ALA A 102 7.48 4.51 -10.94
N CYS A 103 6.27 4.65 -11.49
CA CYS A 103 5.98 5.66 -12.51
C CYS A 103 5.46 6.99 -11.95
N TRP A 104 4.84 6.99 -10.76
CA TRP A 104 4.30 8.20 -10.14
C TRP A 104 5.19 8.72 -9.01
N GLY A 105 6.13 7.92 -8.53
CA GLY A 105 7.16 8.34 -7.59
C GLY A 105 8.38 8.97 -8.26
N HIS A 106 9.21 9.64 -7.46
CA HIS A 106 10.54 10.10 -7.88
C HIS A 106 11.65 9.12 -7.46
N GLU A 107 11.34 8.13 -6.63
CA GLU A 107 12.28 7.14 -6.13
C GLU A 107 12.23 5.88 -7.00
N THR A 108 13.40 5.43 -7.46
CA THR A 108 13.53 4.18 -8.20
C THR A 108 13.77 3.01 -7.26
N MET A 109 13.32 1.81 -7.65
CA MET A 109 13.66 0.58 -6.95
C MET A 109 15.18 0.39 -6.88
N PRO A 110 15.76 0.14 -5.70
CA PRO A 110 17.20 -0.09 -5.58
C PRO A 110 17.59 -1.38 -6.31
N LYS A 111 18.81 -1.42 -6.85
CA LYS A 111 19.32 -2.60 -7.59
C LYS A 111 19.38 -3.89 -6.77
N SER A 112 19.30 -3.80 -5.44
CA SER A 112 19.25 -4.97 -4.55
C SER A 112 17.92 -5.70 -4.60
N ASP A 113 16.85 -5.00 -4.99
CA ASP A 113 15.47 -5.49 -4.98
C ASP A 113 14.96 -5.82 -6.40
N LEU A 114 15.84 -5.68 -7.42
CA LEU A 114 15.64 -6.02 -8.83
C LEU A 114 16.37 -7.34 -9.16
#